data_AF-A0A9P6EZW1-F1
#
_entry.id   AF-A0A9P6EZW1-F1
#
_cell.length_a   1.000
_cell.length_b   1.000
_cell.length_c   1.000
_cell.angle_alpha   90.00
_cell.angle_beta   90.00
_cell.angle_gamma   90.00
#
_symmetry.space_group_name_H-M   'P 1'
#
loop_
_entity.id
_entity.type
_entity.pdbx_description
1 polymer ?
#
loop_
_entity_poly.entity_id
_entity_poly.type
_entity_poly.pdbx_seq_one_letter_code
_entity_poly.pdbx_strand_id
1 'polypeptide(L)'
;MLTPPEQFGIVEPGLYRSDTLHPSHFPFIRSLNLKTAILLTPELPSRAMSNFFEENQIRLIDLALGSWKNNTNSNNSSSSGNNPDGSGTGQGGAGGDSSASGGGGGVNTFALTTPSIPAAPFQTSWWKPLSEELIKEGLEMILDVNNYPIMVMDTSGIHEIGTFMGCLRRLQHWNFSSIIVEYRAYAGNKARYVNEQFIELFDIDWITLPASLPTWWIEQEAMWHEEEEEREMQLQQEREAEADRQQEDLNQLTITSATAFFSL
;
A
#
# COMPACT_ATOMS: atom_id res chain seq x y z
N MET A 1 29.90 -4.79 13.92
CA MET A 1 29.60 -3.67 13.01
C MET A 1 28.10 -3.67 12.82
N LEU A 2 27.44 -2.52 12.98
CA LEU A 2 26.01 -2.40 12.67
C LEU A 2 25.91 -2.16 11.17
N THR A 3 25.31 -3.10 10.45
CA THR A 3 25.14 -2.98 9.00
C THR A 3 23.65 -2.77 8.72
N PRO A 4 23.23 -1.56 8.32
CA PRO A 4 21.84 -1.34 7.94
C PRO A 4 21.51 -2.14 6.67
N PRO A 5 20.24 -2.53 6.48
CA PRO A 5 19.74 -3.03 5.19
C PRO A 5 19.99 -2.06 4.04
N GLU A 6 20.02 -2.57 2.81
CA GLU A 6 20.40 -1.77 1.63
C GLU A 6 19.40 -0.65 1.35
N GLN A 7 18.10 -0.92 1.55
CA GLN A 7 17.02 0.04 1.30
C GLN A 7 16.47 0.65 2.59
N PHE A 8 17.28 0.64 3.65
CA PHE A 8 16.89 1.24 4.92
C PHE A 8 16.77 2.76 4.81
N GLY A 9 15.70 3.31 5.35
CA GLY A 9 15.47 4.75 5.44
C GLY A 9 14.60 5.12 6.62
N ILE A 10 14.78 6.34 7.13
CA ILE A 10 13.86 6.96 8.07
C ILE A 10 12.87 7.75 7.24
N VAL A 11 11.57 7.46 7.37
CA VAL A 11 10.51 8.17 6.64
C VAL A 11 10.02 9.33 7.49
N GLU A 12 9.70 9.05 8.75
CA GLU A 12 9.31 9.99 9.80
C GLU A 12 9.87 9.54 11.15
N PRO A 13 9.87 10.38 12.20
CA PRO A 13 10.33 9.98 13.53
C PRO A 13 9.63 8.70 14.04
N GLY A 14 10.40 7.61 14.11
CA GLY A 14 9.91 6.29 14.54
C GLY A 14 9.18 5.48 13.48
N LEU A 15 9.07 5.97 12.23
CA LEU A 15 8.60 5.25 11.05
C LEU A 15 9.78 4.98 10.11
N TYR A 16 10.07 3.70 9.90
CA TYR A 16 11.18 3.24 9.08
C TYR A 16 10.73 2.48 7.86
N ARG A 17 11.57 2.45 6.83
CA ARG A 17 11.44 1.60 5.64
C ARG A 17 12.65 0.69 5.50
N SER A 18 12.47 -0.49 4.89
CA SER A 18 13.56 -1.42 4.58
C SER A 18 13.16 -2.43 3.50
N ASP A 19 14.14 -3.01 2.82
CA ASP A 19 14.01 -4.28 2.12
C ASP A 19 13.98 -5.45 3.13
N THR A 20 13.91 -6.69 2.61
CA THR A 20 13.91 -7.90 3.44
C THR A 20 15.15 -8.00 4.32
N LEU A 21 14.97 -8.38 5.58
CA LEU A 21 16.06 -8.47 6.54
C LEU A 21 16.86 -9.76 6.39
N HIS A 22 18.18 -9.62 6.49
CA HIS A 22 19.12 -10.71 6.63
C HIS A 22 19.74 -10.72 8.03
N PRO A 23 20.28 -11.87 8.49
CA PRO A 23 20.89 -11.98 9.83
C PRO A 23 22.01 -10.97 10.11
N SER A 24 22.71 -10.50 9.08
CA SER A 24 23.70 -9.42 9.16
C SER A 24 23.11 -8.10 9.67
N HIS A 25 21.82 -7.84 9.45
CA HIS A 25 21.14 -6.59 9.79
C HIS A 25 20.54 -6.61 11.20
N PHE A 26 20.32 -7.80 11.79
CA PHE A 26 19.62 -7.96 13.06
C PHE A 26 20.22 -7.13 14.22
N PRO A 27 21.55 -7.00 14.38
CA PRO A 27 22.11 -6.14 15.41
C PRO A 27 21.71 -4.66 15.22
N PHE A 28 21.63 -4.19 13.98
CA PHE A 28 21.19 -2.82 13.66
C PHE A 28 19.70 -2.64 13.94
N ILE A 29 18.85 -3.56 13.46
CA ILE A 29 17.39 -3.48 13.66
C ILE A 29 17.04 -3.57 15.15
N ARG A 30 17.78 -4.35 15.94
CA ARG A 30 17.61 -4.41 17.40
C ARG A 30 17.84 -3.04 18.05
N SER A 31 18.77 -2.24 17.55
CA SER A 31 19.06 -0.91 18.11
C SER A 31 17.92 0.09 17.92
N LEU A 32 17.03 -0.15 16.95
CA LEU A 32 15.85 0.69 16.69
C LEU A 32 14.71 0.44 17.68
N ASN A 33 14.76 -0.65 18.47
CA ASN A 33 13.73 -1.05 19.43
C ASN A 33 12.31 -1.04 18.82
N LEU A 34 12.18 -1.65 17.64
CA LEU A 34 10.90 -1.72 16.94
C LEU A 34 9.84 -2.44 17.78
N LYS A 35 8.59 -1.97 17.68
CA LYS A 35 7.41 -2.60 18.26
C LYS A 35 6.61 -3.35 17.21
N THR A 36 6.49 -2.78 16.01
CA THR A 36 5.69 -3.33 14.92
C THR A 36 6.51 -3.37 13.63
N ALA A 37 6.29 -4.40 12.82
CA ALA A 37 6.80 -4.50 11.45
C ALA A 37 5.65 -4.86 10.51
N ILE A 38 5.50 -4.14 9.40
CA ILE A 38 4.50 -4.39 8.35
C ILE A 38 5.21 -5.00 7.13
N LEU A 39 4.69 -6.10 6.61
CA LEU A 39 5.13 -6.72 5.37
C LEU A 39 4.09 -6.50 4.27
N LEU A 40 4.52 -5.91 3.15
CA LEU A 40 3.67 -5.56 2.01
C LEU A 40 3.66 -6.61 0.89
N THR A 41 4.47 -7.66 0.99
CA THR A 41 4.60 -8.69 -0.04
C THR A 41 4.08 -10.03 0.48
N PRO A 42 3.38 -10.85 -0.34
CA PRO A 42 2.83 -12.14 0.12
C PRO A 42 3.90 -13.23 0.31
N GLU A 43 5.17 -12.85 0.28
CA GLU A 43 6.29 -13.76 0.47
C GLU A 43 6.45 -14.09 1.94
N LEU A 44 6.54 -15.39 2.23
CA LEU A 44 6.69 -15.84 3.60
C LEU A 44 8.01 -15.33 4.19
N PRO A 45 7.99 -14.74 5.39
CA PRO A 45 9.19 -14.27 6.05
C PRO A 45 10.16 -15.46 6.27
N SER A 46 11.45 -15.23 6.06
CA SER A 46 12.46 -16.25 6.31
C SER A 46 12.44 -16.69 7.78
N ARG A 47 12.76 -17.96 8.06
CA ARG A 47 12.78 -18.49 9.43
C ARG A 47 13.66 -17.65 10.37
N ALA A 48 14.79 -17.14 9.86
CA ALA A 48 15.68 -16.28 10.64
C ALA A 48 15.02 -14.95 11.01
N MET A 49 14.31 -14.32 10.07
CA MET A 49 13.60 -13.07 10.31
C MET A 49 12.41 -13.25 11.27
N SER A 50 11.63 -14.33 11.09
CA SER A 50 10.52 -14.66 11.98
C SER A 50 11.00 -14.92 13.42
N ASN A 51 12.05 -15.73 13.59
CA ASN A 51 12.65 -15.98 14.89
C ASN A 51 13.15 -14.67 15.52
N PHE A 52 13.81 -13.80 14.74
CA PHE A 52 14.28 -12.52 15.24
C PHE A 52 13.12 -11.64 15.72
N PHE A 53 12.02 -11.54 14.97
CA PHE A 53 10.86 -10.75 15.41
C PHE A 53 10.22 -11.35 16.66
N GLU A 54 10.08 -12.67 16.74
CA GLU A 54 9.54 -13.35 17.92
C GLU A 54 10.44 -13.13 19.16
N GLU A 55 11.75 -13.31 19.03
CA GLU A 55 12.74 -13.11 20.10
C GLU A 55 12.74 -11.67 20.64
N ASN A 56 12.50 -10.68 19.78
CA ASN A 56 12.49 -9.26 20.14
C ASN A 56 11.08 -8.72 20.41
N GLN A 57 10.06 -9.60 20.43
CA GLN A 57 8.66 -9.25 20.67
C GLN A 57 8.13 -8.18 19.69
N ILE A 58 8.61 -8.22 18.45
CA ILE A 58 8.18 -7.33 17.37
C ILE A 58 6.93 -7.97 16.75
N ARG A 59 5.82 -7.24 16.75
CA ARG A 59 4.59 -7.68 16.10
C ARG A 59 4.74 -7.57 14.58
N LEU A 60 4.83 -8.71 13.90
CA LEU A 60 4.82 -8.78 12.44
C LEU A 60 3.39 -8.82 11.90
N ILE A 61 3.05 -7.90 11.01
CA ILE A 61 1.75 -7.80 10.33
C ILE A 61 1.97 -8.04 8.84
N ASP A 62 1.39 -9.09 8.30
CA ASP A 62 1.41 -9.38 6.87
C ASP A 62 0.11 -8.89 6.23
N LEU A 63 0.22 -7.83 5.42
CA LEU A 63 -0.92 -7.25 4.73
C LEU A 63 -1.26 -8.03 3.45
N ALA A 64 -0.27 -8.59 2.78
CA ALA A 64 -0.47 -9.22 1.47
C ALA A 64 -1.11 -10.61 1.54
N LEU A 65 -0.92 -11.34 2.65
CA LEU A 65 -1.55 -12.65 2.86
C LEU A 65 -2.96 -12.59 3.46
N GLY A 66 -3.47 -11.39 3.80
CA GLY A 66 -4.84 -11.22 4.29
C GLY A 66 -5.12 -12.04 5.56
N SER A 67 -4.92 -11.43 6.73
CA SER A 67 -5.33 -11.95 8.05
C SER A 67 -4.45 -13.06 8.64
N TRP A 68 -3.50 -12.69 9.52
CA TRP A 68 -3.11 -13.58 10.62
C TRP A 68 -3.96 -13.25 11.84
N LYS A 69 -4.92 -14.14 12.12
CA LYS A 69 -5.81 -14.11 13.29
C LYS A 69 -5.05 -13.88 14.60
N ASN A 70 -5.59 -12.99 15.42
CA ASN A 70 -5.27 -12.82 16.84
C ASN A 70 -5.08 -14.18 17.52
N ASN A 71 -3.90 -14.40 18.10
CA ASN A 71 -3.68 -15.47 19.06
C ASN A 71 -4.43 -15.11 20.36
N THR A 72 -5.76 -15.27 20.38
CA THR A 72 -6.51 -15.33 21.64
C THR A 72 -6.46 -16.76 22.14
N ASN A 73 -5.55 -16.95 23.09
CA ASN A 73 -5.38 -18.12 23.92
C ASN A 73 -6.73 -18.74 24.32
N SER A 74 -6.89 -20.04 24.05
CA SER A 74 -8.04 -20.83 24.41
C SER A 74 -8.26 -20.84 25.93
N ASN A 75 -9.50 -20.68 26.39
CA ASN A 75 -9.99 -21.39 27.57
C ASN A 75 -11.51 -21.57 27.52
N ASN A 76 -11.88 -22.81 27.17
CA ASN A 76 -12.92 -23.64 27.79
C ASN A 76 -14.35 -23.08 27.94
N SER A 77 -15.28 -23.67 27.17
CA SER A 77 -16.46 -24.33 27.76
C SER A 77 -17.11 -25.28 26.76
N SER A 78 -16.93 -26.55 27.05
CA SER A 78 -17.68 -27.70 26.53
C SER A 78 -19.19 -27.56 26.67
N SER A 79 -19.94 -27.87 25.61
CA SER A 79 -21.26 -28.50 25.72
C SER A 79 -21.61 -29.21 24.41
N SER A 80 -21.21 -30.49 24.33
CA SER A 80 -21.69 -31.44 23.34
C SER A 80 -23.01 -32.03 23.84
N GLY A 81 -24.10 -31.82 23.10
CA GLY A 81 -25.43 -32.33 23.42
C GLY A 81 -26.05 -33.05 22.22
N ASN A 82 -26.09 -34.38 22.33
CA ASN A 82 -27.00 -35.39 21.75
C ASN A 82 -27.89 -35.05 20.55
N ASN A 83 -27.92 -35.93 19.52
CA ASN A 83 -28.99 -36.94 19.33
C ASN A 83 -28.79 -37.82 18.05
N PRO A 84 -29.57 -38.92 17.82
CA PRO A 84 -29.00 -40.26 17.61
C PRO A 84 -29.39 -40.99 16.30
N ASP A 85 -28.74 -42.16 16.12
CA ASP A 85 -29.09 -43.42 15.44
C ASP A 85 -30.11 -43.51 14.29
N GLY A 86 -29.70 -44.27 13.26
CA GLY A 86 -30.58 -44.81 12.21
C GLY A 86 -29.88 -45.73 11.19
N SER A 87 -29.59 -46.97 11.60
CA SER A 87 -29.56 -48.25 10.84
C SER A 87 -29.44 -48.28 9.30
N GLY A 88 -28.55 -49.16 8.78
CA GLY A 88 -28.64 -49.63 7.39
C GLY A 88 -27.53 -50.60 6.94
N THR A 89 -27.85 -51.89 6.95
CA THR A 89 -27.07 -53.07 6.54
C THR A 89 -26.69 -53.14 5.05
N GLY A 90 -25.59 -53.81 4.69
CA GLY A 90 -25.34 -54.27 3.31
C GLY A 90 -23.98 -54.95 3.10
N GLN A 91 -23.97 -56.10 2.44
CA GLN A 91 -22.94 -57.15 2.44
C GLN A 91 -22.52 -57.50 1.00
N GLY A 92 -21.29 -57.98 0.78
CA GLY A 92 -20.82 -58.66 -0.47
C GLY A 92 -20.19 -57.74 -1.54
N GLY A 93 -19.20 -58.11 -2.35
CA GLY A 93 -18.56 -59.39 -2.67
C GLY A 93 -17.38 -59.16 -3.65
N ALA A 94 -16.62 -60.22 -3.93
CA ALA A 94 -15.30 -60.24 -4.55
C ALA A 94 -15.25 -60.45 -6.09
N GLY A 95 -14.06 -60.27 -6.67
CA GLY A 95 -13.59 -60.79 -7.98
C GLY A 95 -13.94 -59.91 -9.20
N GLY A 96 -13.16 -59.78 -10.27
CA GLY A 96 -11.93 -60.42 -10.74
C GLY A 96 -11.72 -60.03 -12.23
N ASP A 97 -10.45 -59.87 -12.60
CA ASP A 97 -9.80 -60.35 -13.84
C ASP A 97 -10.14 -59.78 -15.25
N SER A 98 -9.13 -59.09 -15.80
CA SER A 98 -8.36 -59.40 -17.03
C SER A 98 -8.99 -59.59 -18.44
N SER A 99 -8.36 -58.89 -19.40
CA SER A 99 -8.06 -59.30 -20.80
C SER A 99 -9.23 -59.26 -21.82
N ALA A 100 -9.10 -59.06 -23.14
CA ALA A 100 -8.01 -58.90 -24.10
C ALA A 100 -8.55 -58.28 -25.43
N SER A 101 -7.64 -57.67 -26.21
CA SER A 101 -7.48 -57.73 -27.68
C SER A 101 -8.65 -57.56 -28.67
N GLY A 102 -8.42 -56.73 -29.70
CA GLY A 102 -9.06 -56.84 -31.02
C GLY A 102 -8.62 -55.72 -31.97
N GLY A 103 -7.85 -56.06 -33.01
CA GLY A 103 -7.34 -55.11 -34.02
C GLY A 103 -8.10 -55.13 -35.36
N GLY A 104 -7.69 -54.22 -36.25
CA GLY A 104 -8.13 -54.06 -37.65
C GLY A 104 -8.86 -52.72 -37.85
N GLY A 105 -8.60 -51.87 -38.85
CA GLY A 105 -7.76 -51.90 -40.04
C GLY A 105 -8.34 -50.89 -41.03
N GLY A 106 -7.58 -49.84 -41.37
CA GLY A 106 -7.67 -49.05 -42.61
C GLY A 106 -8.87 -48.11 -42.85
N VAL A 107 -8.62 -46.80 -42.83
CA VAL A 107 -8.87 -45.86 -43.95
C VAL A 107 -8.07 -44.57 -43.71
N ASN A 108 -7.27 -44.15 -44.69
CA ASN A 108 -6.48 -42.93 -44.65
C ASN A 108 -7.36 -41.72 -45.01
N THR A 109 -7.66 -40.88 -44.03
CA THR A 109 -8.23 -39.54 -44.25
C THR A 109 -7.20 -38.52 -43.79
N PHE A 110 -6.60 -37.79 -44.74
CA PHE A 110 -5.73 -36.65 -44.48
C PHE A 110 -6.55 -35.53 -43.82
N ALA A 111 -6.58 -35.50 -42.49
CA ALA A 111 -6.96 -34.31 -41.75
C ALA A 111 -5.69 -33.50 -41.48
N LEU A 112 -5.64 -32.27 -41.99
CA LEU A 112 -4.67 -31.27 -41.57
C LEU A 112 -4.92 -30.95 -40.10
N THR A 113 -4.31 -31.72 -39.20
CA THR A 113 -4.26 -31.37 -37.79
C THR A 113 -3.28 -30.21 -37.67
N THR A 114 -3.81 -29.00 -37.58
CA THR A 114 -3.08 -27.89 -36.95
C THR A 114 -2.58 -28.40 -35.60
N PRO A 115 -1.28 -28.31 -35.29
CA PRO A 115 -0.82 -28.64 -33.95
C PRO A 115 -1.45 -27.61 -33.02
N SER A 116 -2.44 -28.06 -32.24
CA SER A 116 -2.91 -27.37 -31.06
C SER A 116 -1.75 -27.34 -30.08
N ILE A 117 -0.95 -26.27 -30.15
CA ILE A 117 -0.03 -25.90 -29.08
C ILE A 117 -0.90 -25.84 -27.82
N PRO A 118 -0.64 -26.65 -26.77
CA PRO A 118 -1.34 -26.43 -25.52
C PRO A 118 -1.02 -24.98 -25.13
N ALA A 119 -2.06 -24.15 -25.01
CA ALA A 119 -1.92 -22.81 -24.47
C ALA A 119 -1.31 -22.97 -23.08
N ALA A 120 0.01 -22.85 -22.99
CA ALA A 120 0.66 -22.58 -21.73
C ALA A 120 -0.10 -21.38 -21.17
N PRO A 121 -0.57 -21.42 -19.91
CA PRO A 121 -1.18 -20.24 -19.32
C PRO A 121 -0.18 -19.11 -19.56
N PHE A 122 -0.61 -18.11 -20.32
CA PHE A 122 0.14 -16.87 -20.46
C PHE A 122 0.51 -16.51 -19.02
N GLN A 123 1.81 -16.52 -18.70
CA GLN A 123 2.28 -15.96 -17.45
C GLN A 123 1.97 -14.48 -17.53
N THR A 124 0.76 -14.12 -17.13
CA THR A 124 0.41 -12.78 -16.73
C THR A 124 1.44 -12.42 -15.68
N SER A 125 2.19 -11.36 -15.93
CA SER A 125 3.14 -10.74 -15.03
C SER A 125 2.74 -11.01 -13.58
N TRP A 126 3.51 -11.84 -12.86
CA TRP A 126 3.24 -12.25 -11.46
C TRP A 126 3.52 -11.08 -10.50
N TRP A 127 3.01 -9.90 -10.84
CA TRP A 127 3.01 -8.71 -10.02
C TRP A 127 1.56 -8.30 -9.89
N LYS A 128 0.94 -8.70 -8.80
CA LYS A 128 -0.33 -8.13 -8.39
C LYS A 128 0.02 -6.82 -7.65
N PRO A 129 -0.37 -5.64 -8.16
CA PRO A 129 -0.21 -4.42 -7.41
C PRO A 129 -0.86 -4.57 -6.02
N LEU A 130 -0.25 -3.97 -5.00
CA LEU A 130 -0.90 -3.76 -3.71
C LEU A 130 -2.29 -3.20 -3.96
N SER A 131 -3.31 -3.83 -3.37
CA SER A 131 -4.67 -3.31 -3.52
C SER A 131 -4.83 -2.06 -2.66
N GLU A 132 -5.73 -1.17 -3.08
CA GLU A 132 -6.00 0.08 -2.36
C GLU A 132 -6.40 -0.17 -0.91
N GLU A 133 -7.12 -1.26 -0.64
CA GLU A 133 -7.52 -1.65 0.72
C GLU A 133 -6.31 -1.94 1.61
N LEU A 134 -5.29 -2.62 1.08
CA LEU A 134 -4.08 -2.93 1.85
C LEU A 134 -3.27 -1.66 2.14
N ILE A 135 -3.20 -0.73 1.17
CA ILE A 135 -2.57 0.56 1.38
C ILE A 135 -3.31 1.33 2.47
N LYS A 136 -4.65 1.41 2.38
CA LYS A 136 -5.49 2.05 3.39
C LYS A 136 -5.24 1.47 4.78
N GLU A 137 -5.36 0.15 4.95
CA GLU A 137 -5.14 -0.52 6.25
C GLU A 137 -3.72 -0.27 6.78
N GLY A 138 -2.71 -0.32 5.91
CA GLY A 138 -1.34 -0.02 6.28
C GLY A 138 -1.15 1.44 6.72
N LEU A 139 -1.77 2.39 6.01
CA LEU A 139 -1.71 3.81 6.35
C LEU A 139 -2.35 4.09 7.71
N GLU A 140 -3.51 3.51 7.99
CA GLU A 140 -4.18 3.61 9.29
C GLU A 140 -3.30 3.06 10.43
N MET A 141 -2.56 1.97 10.18
CA MET A 141 -1.62 1.41 11.16
C MET A 141 -0.40 2.29 11.41
N ILE A 142 0.21 2.88 10.37
CA ILE A 142 1.37 3.77 10.56
C ILE A 142 0.95 5.14 11.13
N LEU A 143 -0.32 5.51 11.05
CA LEU A 143 -0.87 6.72 11.67
C LEU A 143 -1.32 6.49 13.11
N ASP A 144 -1.24 5.27 13.64
CA ASP A 144 -1.53 5.00 15.05
C ASP A 144 -0.23 4.97 15.86
N VAL A 145 -0.06 5.95 16.75
CA VAL A 145 1.11 6.09 17.63
C VAL A 145 1.35 4.85 18.50
N ASN A 146 0.31 4.05 18.79
CA ASN A 146 0.46 2.83 19.57
C ASN A 146 1.30 1.77 18.86
N ASN A 147 1.50 1.88 17.55
CA ASN A 147 2.28 0.92 16.78
C ASN A 147 3.78 1.25 16.73
N TYR A 148 4.19 2.43 17.22
CA TYR A 148 5.56 2.94 17.14
C TYR A 148 6.50 2.32 18.21
N PRO A 149 7.80 2.21 17.90
CA PRO A 149 8.44 2.44 16.59
C PRO A 149 8.07 1.35 15.58
N ILE A 150 7.81 1.74 14.34
CA ILE A 150 7.25 0.89 13.29
C ILE A 150 8.15 0.86 12.06
N MET A 151 8.24 -0.30 11.41
CA MET A 151 8.96 -0.47 10.16
C MET A 151 8.07 -1.10 9.09
N VAL A 152 8.08 -0.53 7.90
CA VAL A 152 7.42 -1.08 6.71
C VAL A 152 8.46 -1.76 5.83
N MET A 153 8.14 -2.94 5.32
CA MET A 153 9.04 -3.75 4.50
C MET A 153 8.32 -4.39 3.31
N ASP A 154 9.09 -4.63 2.27
CA ASP A 154 8.76 -5.46 1.11
C ASP A 154 10.01 -6.28 0.71
N THR A 155 9.88 -7.14 -0.31
CA THR A 155 11.00 -7.96 -0.75
C THR A 155 12.18 -7.13 -1.26
N SER A 156 11.90 -6.07 -2.02
CA SER A 156 12.92 -5.32 -2.76
C SER A 156 13.32 -3.98 -2.16
N GLY A 157 12.56 -3.43 -1.22
CA GLY A 157 12.69 -2.08 -0.68
C GLY A 157 12.21 -0.97 -1.63
N ILE A 158 11.56 -1.30 -2.76
CA ILE A 158 11.42 -0.38 -3.90
C ILE A 158 9.97 -0.15 -4.32
N HIS A 159 9.27 -1.18 -4.80
CA HIS A 159 8.03 -0.98 -5.54
C HIS A 159 6.84 -0.83 -4.60
N GLU A 160 6.57 -1.85 -3.81
CA GLU A 160 5.43 -1.92 -2.88
C GLU A 160 5.53 -0.82 -1.83
N ILE A 161 6.69 -0.72 -1.20
CA ILE A 161 6.95 0.31 -0.20
C ILE A 161 7.03 1.71 -0.82
N GLY A 162 7.52 1.84 -2.06
CA GLY A 162 7.56 3.11 -2.77
C GLY A 162 6.16 3.64 -3.08
N THR A 163 5.26 2.77 -3.53
CA THR A 163 3.84 3.11 -3.72
C THR A 163 3.19 3.47 -2.39
N PHE A 164 3.39 2.66 -1.35
CA PHE A 164 2.83 2.90 -0.02
C PHE A 164 3.28 4.24 0.59
N MET A 165 4.59 4.52 0.55
CA MET A 165 5.12 5.80 1.04
C MET A 165 4.67 6.97 0.15
N GLY A 166 4.52 6.77 -1.15
CA GLY A 166 3.95 7.77 -2.04
C GLY A 166 2.51 8.14 -1.66
N CYS A 167 1.68 7.15 -1.30
CA CYS A 167 0.33 7.38 -0.79
C CYS A 167 0.33 8.09 0.57
N LEU A 168 1.28 7.77 1.46
CA LEU A 168 1.48 8.54 2.69
C LEU A 168 1.81 10.00 2.38
N ARG A 169 2.74 10.27 1.44
CA ARG A 169 3.10 11.63 1.05
C ARG A 169 1.92 12.40 0.42
N ARG A 170 1.05 11.71 -0.32
CA ARG A 170 -0.21 12.28 -0.84
C ARG A 170 -1.13 12.71 0.29
N LEU A 171 -1.30 11.86 1.30
CA LEU A 171 -2.10 12.16 2.48
C LEU A 171 -1.51 13.34 3.27
N GLN A 172 -0.19 13.45 3.30
CA GLN A 172 0.60 14.54 3.87
C GLN A 172 0.57 15.85 3.05
N HIS A 173 -0.27 15.95 2.02
CA HIS A 173 -0.40 17.12 1.14
C HIS A 173 0.88 17.51 0.35
N TRP A 174 1.79 16.55 0.12
CA TRP A 174 2.98 16.84 -0.70
C TRP A 174 2.61 17.06 -2.17
N ASN A 175 3.35 17.93 -2.85
CA ASN A 175 3.24 18.07 -4.30
C ASN A 175 3.65 16.76 -4.99
N PHE A 176 2.83 16.31 -5.94
CA PHE A 176 3.06 15.05 -6.64
C PHE A 176 4.46 14.93 -7.27
N SER A 177 5.01 16.02 -7.82
CA SER A 177 6.38 16.01 -8.37
C SER A 177 7.43 15.65 -7.34
N SER A 178 7.30 16.17 -6.11
CA SER A 178 8.19 15.86 -4.99
C SER A 178 8.06 14.39 -4.56
N ILE A 179 6.84 13.86 -4.56
CA ILE A 179 6.57 12.45 -4.26
C ILE A 179 7.27 11.55 -5.28
N ILE A 180 7.18 11.87 -6.57
CA ILE A 180 7.85 11.09 -7.62
C ILE A 180 9.37 11.19 -7.52
N VAL A 181 9.92 12.35 -7.12
CA VAL A 181 11.35 12.49 -6.85
C VAL A 181 11.79 11.57 -5.72
N GLU A 182 11.06 11.53 -4.59
CA GLU A 182 11.36 10.62 -3.48
C GLU A 182 11.26 9.15 -3.92
N TYR A 183 10.18 8.77 -4.61
CA TYR A 183 9.99 7.42 -5.13
C TYR A 183 11.15 6.99 -6.05
N ARG A 184 11.52 7.84 -7.01
CA ARG A 184 12.61 7.56 -7.97
C ARG A 184 13.98 7.57 -7.33
N ALA A 185 14.18 8.30 -6.22
CA ALA A 185 15.43 8.26 -5.48
C ALA A 185 15.73 6.84 -4.94
N TYR A 186 14.70 6.11 -4.48
CA TYR A 186 14.83 4.70 -4.07
C TYR A 186 14.79 3.73 -5.25
N ALA A 187 13.90 3.95 -6.21
CA ALA A 187 13.69 3.00 -7.30
C ALA A 187 14.78 3.04 -8.38
N GLY A 188 15.43 4.19 -8.60
CA GLY A 188 16.44 4.38 -9.64
C GLY A 188 15.94 3.93 -11.02
N ASN A 189 16.71 3.07 -11.69
CA ASN A 189 16.34 2.52 -13.00
C ASN A 189 15.22 1.45 -12.95
N LYS A 190 14.78 1.05 -11.76
CA LYS A 190 13.67 0.11 -11.56
C LYS A 190 12.34 0.84 -11.39
N ALA A 191 12.29 2.17 -11.44
CA ALA A 191 11.03 2.92 -11.34
C ALA A 191 9.98 2.44 -12.36
N ARG A 192 8.73 2.30 -11.93
CA ARG A 192 7.61 1.87 -12.78
C ARG A 192 6.54 2.93 -12.84
N TYR A 193 6.14 3.30 -14.06
CA TYR A 193 5.06 4.28 -14.28
C TYR A 193 3.73 3.86 -13.64
N VAL A 194 3.43 2.56 -13.59
CA VAL A 194 2.21 2.04 -12.94
C VAL A 194 2.16 2.40 -11.44
N ASN A 195 3.30 2.43 -10.76
CA ASN A 195 3.38 2.83 -9.36
C ASN A 195 3.13 4.34 -9.21
N GLU A 196 3.71 5.15 -10.10
CA GLU A 196 3.51 6.61 -10.12
C GLU A 196 2.04 6.96 -10.36
N GLN A 197 1.40 6.29 -11.34
CA GLN A 197 -0.01 6.45 -11.64
C GLN A 197 -0.90 6.00 -10.48
N PHE A 198 -0.53 4.92 -9.78
CA PHE A 198 -1.26 4.49 -8.58
C PHE A 198 -1.22 5.57 -7.49
N ILE A 199 -0.04 6.13 -7.21
CA ILE A 199 0.12 7.20 -6.21
C ILE A 199 -0.73 8.43 -6.60
N GLU A 200 -0.78 8.78 -7.88
CA GLU A 200 -1.56 9.92 -8.38
C GLU A 200 -3.07 9.71 -8.17
N LEU A 201 -3.57 8.51 -8.50
CA LEU A 201 -4.99 8.18 -8.50
C LEU A 201 -5.52 7.67 -7.15
N PHE A 202 -4.64 7.39 -6.20
CA PHE A 202 -5.04 6.90 -4.89
C PHE A 202 -5.97 7.88 -4.18
N ASP A 203 -7.15 7.39 -3.79
CA ASP A 203 -8.18 8.16 -3.10
C ASP A 203 -7.86 8.25 -1.60
N ILE A 204 -7.42 9.43 -1.17
CA ILE A 204 -7.05 9.71 0.22
C ILE A 204 -8.26 9.85 1.14
N ASP A 205 -9.45 10.17 0.59
CA ASP A 205 -10.66 10.45 1.38
C ASP A 205 -11.20 9.19 2.06
N TRP A 206 -10.75 8.02 1.63
CA TRP A 206 -11.12 6.74 2.22
C TRP A 206 -10.37 6.44 3.53
N ILE A 207 -9.30 7.18 3.86
CA ILE A 207 -8.49 6.88 5.05
C ILE A 207 -9.19 7.36 6.32
N THR A 208 -9.37 6.46 7.28
CA THR A 208 -9.94 6.81 8.59
C THR A 208 -8.83 7.02 9.61
N LEU A 209 -8.64 8.27 10.01
CA LEU A 209 -7.62 8.61 11.00
C LEU A 209 -7.90 7.95 12.36
N PRO A 210 -6.89 7.32 13.00
CA PRO A 210 -7.06 6.75 14.33
C PRO A 210 -7.17 7.84 15.40
N ALA A 211 -7.65 7.47 16.59
CA ALA A 211 -7.85 8.41 17.69
C ALA A 211 -6.53 9.00 18.24
N SER A 212 -5.42 8.31 18.08
CA SER A 212 -4.11 8.70 18.61
C SER A 212 -3.07 8.80 17.49
N LEU A 213 -2.89 10.02 16.98
CA LEU A 213 -1.98 10.34 15.88
C LEU A 213 -0.55 10.63 16.40
N PRO A 214 0.50 10.33 15.61
CA PRO A 214 1.86 10.72 15.90
C PRO A 214 2.05 12.24 15.95
N THR A 215 3.03 12.68 16.74
CA THR A 215 3.36 14.12 16.86
C THR A 215 3.76 14.75 15.53
N TRP A 216 4.57 14.05 14.73
CA TRP A 216 5.00 14.54 13.41
C TRP A 216 3.81 14.78 12.46
N TRP A 217 2.73 14.00 12.59
CA TRP A 217 1.50 14.17 11.81
C TRP A 217 0.76 15.44 12.25
N ILE A 218 0.56 15.60 13.56
CA ILE A 218 -0.15 16.75 14.13
C ILE A 218 0.56 18.06 13.79
N GLU A 219 1.89 18.09 13.94
CA GLU A 219 2.71 19.25 13.61
C GLU A 219 2.61 19.60 12.12
N GLN A 220 2.64 18.58 11.26
CA GLN A 220 2.53 18.77 9.83
C GLN A 220 1.17 19.33 9.40
N GLU A 221 0.07 18.77 9.92
CA GLU A 221 -1.28 19.27 9.63
C GLU A 221 -1.45 20.72 10.09
N ALA A 222 -0.92 21.06 11.27
CA ALA A 222 -0.94 22.43 11.77
C ALA A 222 -0.19 23.40 10.83
N MET A 223 1.02 23.03 10.39
CA MET A 223 1.79 23.83 9.44
C MET A 223 1.05 24.01 8.10
N TRP A 224 0.42 22.94 7.60
CA TRP A 224 -0.32 23.00 6.34
C TRP A 224 -1.54 23.94 6.43
N HIS A 225 -2.29 23.87 7.53
CA HIS A 225 -3.42 24.78 7.75
C HIS A 225 -2.99 26.24 7.85
N GLU A 226 -1.88 26.53 8.55
CA GLU A 226 -1.32 27.89 8.61
C GLU A 226 -0.92 28.40 7.21
N GLU A 227 -0.23 27.57 6.40
CA GLU A 227 0.13 27.94 5.02
C GLU A 227 -1.08 28.19 4.11
N GLU A 228 -2.15 27.41 4.28
CA GLU A 228 -3.38 27.58 3.49
C GLU A 228 -4.12 28.88 3.88
N GLU A 229 -4.22 29.18 5.18
CA GLU A 229 -4.79 30.45 5.66
C GLU A 229 -3.99 31.66 5.14
N GLU A 230 -2.67 31.59 5.15
CA GLU A 230 -1.80 32.63 4.59
C GLU A 230 -2.02 32.81 3.08
N ARG A 231 -2.13 31.70 2.34
CA ARG A 231 -2.41 31.71 0.90
C ARG A 231 -3.77 32.33 0.59
N GLU A 232 -4.80 31.99 1.35
CA GLU A 232 -6.14 32.57 1.20
C GLU A 232 -6.15 34.07 1.50
N MET A 233 -5.47 34.50 2.57
CA MET A 233 -5.31 35.92 2.89
C MET A 233 -4.60 36.68 1.78
N GLN A 234 -3.53 36.10 1.21
CA GLN A 234 -2.79 36.72 0.12
C GLN A 234 -3.65 36.89 -1.13
N LEU A 235 -4.42 35.86 -1.51
CA LEU A 235 -5.35 35.93 -2.64
C LEU A 235 -6.46 36.94 -2.39
N GLN A 236 -6.97 37.04 -1.16
CA GLN A 236 -7.98 38.03 -0.82
C GLN A 236 -7.43 39.45 -0.95
N GLN A 237 -6.22 39.70 -0.44
CA GLN A 237 -5.55 40.99 -0.60
C GLN A 237 -5.27 41.33 -2.06
N GLU A 238 -4.89 40.35 -2.88
CA GLU A 238 -4.68 40.54 -4.32
C GLU A 238 -5.99 40.93 -5.02
N ARG A 239 -7.09 40.24 -4.73
CA ARG A 239 -8.43 40.58 -5.27
C ARG A 239 -8.91 41.96 -4.83
N GLU A 240 -8.69 42.33 -3.57
CA GLU A 240 -9.02 43.67 -3.05
C GLU A 240 -8.19 44.75 -3.76
N ALA A 241 -6.88 44.54 -3.90
CA ALA A 241 -6.00 45.48 -4.60
C ALA A 241 -6.35 45.58 -6.10
N GLU A 242 -6.80 44.49 -6.74
CA GLU A 242 -7.31 44.53 -8.12
C GLU A 242 -8.62 45.31 -8.24
N ALA A 243 -9.55 45.13 -7.29
CA ALA A 243 -10.82 45.86 -7.27
C ALA A 243 -10.60 47.36 -7.07
N ASP A 244 -9.69 47.75 -6.18
CA ASP A 244 -9.32 49.15 -5.96
C ASP A 244 -8.71 49.77 -7.21
N ARG A 245 -7.78 49.08 -7.89
CA ARG A 245 -7.21 49.53 -9.18
C ARG A 245 -8.29 49.75 -10.25
N GLN A 246 -9.23 48.81 -10.38
CA GLN A 246 -10.33 48.93 -11.34
C GLN A 246 -11.26 50.11 -10.99
N GLN A 247 -11.51 50.34 -9.70
CA GLN A 247 -12.34 51.45 -9.25
C GLN A 247 -11.66 52.80 -9.51
N GLU A 248 -10.35 52.89 -9.31
CA GLU A 248 -9.55 54.08 -9.66
C GLU A 248 -9.61 54.38 -11.16
N ASP A 249 -9.46 53.35 -12.01
CA ASP A 249 -9.57 53.50 -13.47
C ASP A 249 -10.96 53.99 -13.91
N LEU A 250 -12.04 53.44 -13.32
CA LEU A 250 -13.41 53.88 -13.57
C LEU A 250 -13.65 55.34 -13.15
N ASN A 251 -13.10 55.73 -12.00
CA ASN A 251 -13.20 57.12 -11.52
C ASN A 251 -12.47 58.08 -12.46
N GLN A 252 -11.27 57.72 -12.94
CA GLN A 252 -10.50 58.52 -13.92
C GLN A 252 -11.23 58.68 -15.26
N LEU A 253 -11.83 57.60 -15.78
CA LEU A 253 -12.62 57.64 -17.01
C LEU A 253 -13.87 58.54 -16.87
N THR A 254 -14.54 58.48 -15.72
CA THR A 254 -15.72 59.29 -15.43
C THR A 254 -15.37 60.78 -15.37
N ILE A 255 -14.27 61.13 -14.68
CA ILE A 255 -13.79 62.52 -14.59
C ILE A 255 -13.44 63.06 -15.99
N THR A 256 -12.69 62.28 -16.78
CA THR A 256 -12.28 62.67 -18.13
C THR A 256 -13.49 62.92 -19.04
N SER A 257 -14.50 62.05 -19.00
CA SER A 257 -15.74 62.21 -19.76
C SER A 257 -16.53 63.46 -19.35
N ALA A 258 -16.65 63.73 -18.05
CA ALA A 258 -17.34 64.92 -17.54
C ALA A 258 -16.63 66.22 -17.95
N THR A 259 -15.29 66.28 -17.87
CA THR A 259 -14.52 67.45 -18.33
C THR A 259 -14.63 67.71 -19.83
N ALA A 260 -14.71 66.65 -20.65
CA ALA A 260 -14.91 66.80 -22.08
C ALA A 260 -16.31 67.36 -22.41
N PHE A 261 -17.33 67.00 -21.64
CA PHE A 261 -18.71 67.46 -21.84
C PHE A 261 -18.93 68.94 -21.49
N PHE A 262 -18.22 69.48 -20.49
CA PHE A 262 -18.30 70.88 -20.09
C PHE A 262 -17.51 71.85 -20.98
N SER A 263 -16.69 71.33 -21.90
CA SER A 263 -15.82 72.15 -22.78
C SER A 263 -16.41 72.38 -24.19
N LEU A 264 -17.66 71.98 -24.43
CA LEU A 264 -18.45 72.16 -25.66
C LEU A 264 -19.58 73.16 -25.43
#